data_AF-A0A4Y2USA6-F1
#
_entry.id   AF-A0A4Y2USA6-F1
#
_cell.length_a   1.000
_cell.length_b   1.000
_cell.length_c   1.000
_cell.angle_alpha   90.00
_cell.angle_beta   90.00
_cell.angle_gamma   90.00
#
_symmetry.space_group_name_H-M   'P 1'
#
loop_
_entity.id
_entity.type
_entity.pdbx_description
1 polymer ?
#
loop_
_entity_poly.entity_id
_entity_poly.type
_entity_poly.pdbx_seq_one_letter_code
_entity_poly.pdbx_strand_id
1 'polypeptide(L)'
;MNMREVRNEEKINKDMPLLLFDLQNVIPTPHASLFFLRKLNVYNLTAYYTPNKQVYYASWNETLSGLTGNDIASALHKILTILAEMSWENDVTESIKWSDSCVPQNRDSIISNSVLHFLKDNPQVKSVTMKCSLPGHS
;
A
#
# COMPACT_ATOMS: atom_id res chain seq x y z
N MET A 1 -10.65 -0.36 14.51
CA MET A 1 -9.48 -1.05 15.10
C MET A 1 -8.26 -0.21 14.81
N ASN A 2 -7.52 0.16 15.85
CA ASN A 2 -6.40 1.10 15.81
C ASN A 2 -5.12 0.38 15.36
N MET A 3 -4.20 1.05 14.66
CA MET A 3 -2.92 0.48 14.18
C MET A 3 -2.10 -0.17 15.30
N ARG A 4 -2.25 0.33 16.55
CA ARG A 4 -1.64 -0.23 17.75
C ARG A 4 -2.21 -1.60 18.15
N GLU A 5 -3.50 -1.83 17.90
CA GLU A 5 -4.17 -3.10 18.21
C GLU A 5 -3.75 -4.19 17.22
N VAL A 6 -3.55 -3.83 15.95
CA VAL A 6 -3.06 -4.75 14.90
C VAL A 6 -1.64 -5.21 15.18
N ARG A 7 -0.76 -4.28 15.59
CA ARG A 7 0.61 -4.64 16.00
C ARG A 7 0.63 -5.56 17.23
N ASN A 8 -0.44 -5.58 18.02
CA ASN A 8 -0.63 -6.55 19.09
C ASN A 8 -1.21 -7.88 18.58
N GLU A 9 -2.12 -7.88 17.60
CA GLU A 9 -2.57 -9.09 16.90
C GLU A 9 -1.40 -9.81 16.21
N GLU A 10 -0.46 -9.09 15.59
CA GLU A 10 0.76 -9.66 15.01
C GLU A 10 1.63 -10.38 16.05
N LYS A 11 1.71 -9.86 17.28
CA LYS A 11 2.45 -10.53 18.35
C LYS A 11 1.79 -11.85 18.75
N ILE A 12 0.47 -11.94 18.55
CA ILE A 12 -0.34 -13.12 18.88
C ILE A 12 -0.27 -14.14 17.75
N ASN A 13 -0.25 -13.70 16.48
CA ASN A 13 -0.25 -14.56 15.30
C ASN A 13 1.00 -14.33 14.44
N LYS A 14 2.09 -15.05 14.75
CA LYS A 14 3.40 -14.88 14.10
C LYS A 14 3.47 -15.37 12.65
N ASP A 15 2.55 -16.24 12.25
CA ASP A 15 2.60 -16.89 10.94
C ASP A 15 1.81 -16.15 9.85
N MET A 16 1.16 -15.02 10.19
CA MET A 16 0.34 -14.28 9.24
C MET A 16 1.08 -13.09 8.64
N PRO A 17 1.39 -13.10 7.32
CA PRO A 17 2.09 -12.00 6.67
C PRO A 17 1.20 -10.75 6.59
N LEU A 18 1.60 -9.70 7.31
CA LEU A 18 0.94 -8.40 7.28
C LEU A 18 1.66 -7.45 6.31
N LEU A 19 0.87 -6.76 5.48
CA LEU A 19 1.32 -5.64 4.67
C LEU A 19 0.59 -4.38 5.11
N LEU A 20 1.31 -3.47 5.75
CA LEU A 20 0.80 -2.16 6.14
C LEU A 20 1.21 -1.18 5.04
N PHE A 21 0.28 -0.46 4.43
CA PHE A 21 0.65 0.55 3.45
C PHE A 21 0.02 1.90 3.78
N ASP A 22 0.74 2.96 3.44
CA ASP A 22 0.39 4.34 3.74
C ASP A 22 0.73 5.23 2.55
N LEU A 23 -0.19 6.11 2.16
CA LEU A 23 0.09 7.13 1.16
C LEU A 23 0.71 8.33 1.88
N GLN A 24 1.97 8.61 1.59
CA GLN A 24 2.64 9.70 2.29
C GLN A 24 2.29 11.05 1.65
N ASN A 25 2.50 12.10 2.46
CA ASN A 25 2.25 13.49 2.14
C ASN A 25 2.97 13.94 0.84
N VAL A 26 2.35 14.86 0.10
CA VAL A 26 2.92 15.42 -1.14
C VAL A 26 4.27 16.09 -0.83
N ILE A 27 5.35 15.62 -1.46
CA ILE A 27 6.70 16.14 -1.26
C ILE A 27 7.03 17.15 -2.37
N PRO A 28 7.04 18.46 -2.10
CA PRO A 28 7.49 19.43 -3.08
C PRO A 28 9.01 19.34 -3.24
N THR A 29 9.52 19.54 -4.46
CA THR A 29 10.96 19.62 -4.70
C THR A 29 11.63 20.68 -3.82
N PRO A 30 12.91 20.48 -3.43
CA PRO A 30 13.64 21.38 -2.55
C PRO A 30 13.74 22.81 -3.09
N HIS A 31 14.20 23.72 -2.22
CA HIS A 31 14.11 25.17 -2.38
C HIS A 31 14.58 25.65 -3.77
N ALA A 32 13.62 26.15 -4.56
CA ALA A 32 13.87 26.79 -5.84
C ALA A 32 13.21 28.19 -5.81
N SER A 33 13.97 29.22 -6.14
CA SER A 33 13.50 30.59 -6.30
C SER A 33 12.76 30.73 -7.63
N LEU A 34 11.49 30.35 -7.63
CA LEU A 34 10.63 30.36 -8.80
C LEU A 34 9.63 31.52 -8.69
N PHE A 35 9.73 32.51 -9.59
CA PHE A 35 8.81 33.65 -9.63
C PHE A 35 7.59 33.40 -10.54
N PHE A 36 7.77 32.59 -11.60
CA PHE A 36 6.72 32.26 -12.57
C PHE A 36 6.42 30.75 -12.70
N LEU A 37 7.15 29.89 -11.98
CA LEU A 37 7.02 28.43 -12.08
C LEU A 37 6.55 27.83 -10.75
N ARG A 38 5.88 26.68 -10.82
CA ARG A 38 5.49 25.90 -9.64
C ARG A 38 6.58 24.87 -9.31
N LYS A 39 6.72 24.56 -8.01
CA LYS A 39 7.53 23.42 -7.56
C LYS A 39 6.90 22.12 -8.05
N LEU A 40 7.75 21.20 -8.49
CA LEU A 40 7.34 19.86 -8.89
C LEU A 40 6.94 19.08 -7.63
N ASN A 41 5.77 18.46 -7.67
CA ASN A 41 5.34 17.55 -6.61
C ASN A 41 5.81 16.12 -6.90
N VAL A 42 6.31 15.48 -5.86
CA VAL A 42 6.62 14.05 -5.83
C VAL A 42 5.64 13.38 -4.89
N TYR A 43 5.07 12.29 -5.35
CA TYR A 43 4.12 11.44 -4.65
C TYR A 43 4.79 10.14 -4.27
N ASN A 44 4.37 9.55 -3.15
CA ASN A 44 4.90 8.28 -2.73
C ASN A 44 3.92 7.41 -1.93
N LEU A 45 4.04 6.11 -2.15
CA LEU A 45 3.32 5.06 -1.46
C LEU A 45 4.34 4.16 -0.75
N THR A 46 4.19 4.02 0.56
CA THR A 46 5.10 3.25 1.39
C THR A 46 4.36 2.02 1.92
N ALA A 47 4.96 0.83 1.81
CA ALA A 47 4.41 -0.40 2.32
C ALA A 47 5.42 -1.14 3.20
N TYR A 48 5.08 -1.35 4.46
CA TYR A 48 5.86 -2.14 5.41
C TYR A 48 5.39 -3.59 5.40
N TYR A 49 6.32 -4.49 5.13
CA TYR A 49 6.10 -5.93 5.12
C TYR A 49 6.67 -6.56 6.38
N THR A 50 5.78 -7.07 7.24
CA THR A 50 6.15 -7.55 8.58
C THR A 50 7.10 -8.75 8.59
N PRO A 51 6.90 -9.82 7.78
CA PRO A 51 7.74 -11.02 7.84
C PRO A 51 9.23 -10.73 7.69
N ASN A 52 9.60 -9.91 6.69
CA ASN A 52 10.99 -9.56 6.41
C ASN A 52 11.42 -8.26 7.10
N LYS A 53 10.48 -7.55 7.75
CA LYS A 53 10.66 -6.20 8.31
C LYS A 53 11.22 -5.21 7.28
N GLN A 54 10.83 -5.38 6.02
CA GLN A 54 11.28 -4.54 4.91
C GLN A 54 10.23 -3.50 4.54
N VAL A 55 10.69 -2.35 4.07
CA VAL A 55 9.84 -1.27 3.55
C VAL A 55 10.00 -1.22 2.05
N TYR A 56 8.87 -1.29 1.35
CA TYR A 56 8.76 -1.07 -0.08
C TYR A 56 8.27 0.35 -0.31
N TYR A 57 8.86 1.02 -1.29
CA TYR A 57 8.60 2.43 -1.55
C TYR A 57 8.41 2.63 -3.06
N ALA A 58 7.23 3.10 -3.44
CA ALA A 58 6.94 3.53 -4.81
C ALA A 58 6.84 5.05 -4.83
N SER A 59 7.63 5.70 -5.69
CA SER A 59 7.55 7.14 -5.91
C SER A 59 7.40 7.50 -7.38
N TRP A 60 6.60 8.53 -7.64
CA TRP A 60 6.42 9.11 -8.96
C TRP A 60 6.23 10.63 -8.82
N ASN A 61 6.41 11.36 -9.91
CA ASN A 61 6.19 12.80 -9.92
C ASN A 61 4.85 13.14 -10.58
N GLU A 62 4.39 14.37 -10.39
CA GLU A 62 3.14 14.87 -10.98
C GLU A 62 3.12 14.92 -12.51
N THR A 63 4.28 14.80 -13.17
CA THR A 63 4.34 14.71 -14.65
C THR A 63 4.09 13.31 -15.18
N LEU A 64 4.26 12.27 -14.34
CA LEU A 64 4.04 10.87 -14.70
C LEU A 64 2.61 10.44 -14.41
N SER A 65 2.14 10.71 -13.20
CA SER A 65 0.81 10.30 -12.73
C SER A 65 0.31 11.19 -11.60
N GLY A 66 -1.00 11.16 -11.38
CA GLY A 66 -1.65 11.88 -10.29
C GLY A 66 -1.70 11.09 -8.99
N LEU A 67 -2.66 11.46 -8.14
CA LEU A 67 -3.02 10.77 -6.89
C LEU A 67 -4.39 10.09 -7.00
N THR A 68 -4.80 9.69 -8.21
CA THR A 68 -6.10 9.04 -8.41
C THR A 68 -6.05 7.60 -7.92
N GLY A 69 -7.22 7.00 -7.68
CA GLY A 69 -7.32 5.61 -7.23
C GLY A 69 -6.58 4.62 -8.14
N ASN A 70 -6.56 4.87 -9.46
CA ASN A 70 -5.82 4.03 -10.43
C ASN A 70 -4.30 4.12 -10.25
N ASP A 71 -3.77 5.31 -9.97
CA ASP A 71 -2.33 5.53 -9.75
C ASP A 71 -1.86 4.75 -8.51
N ILE A 72 -2.63 4.88 -7.44
CA ILE A 72 -2.37 4.21 -6.16
C ILE A 72 -2.54 2.69 -6.32
N ALA A 73 -3.58 2.25 -7.03
CA ALA A 73 -3.83 0.83 -7.28
C ALA A 73 -2.72 0.19 -8.12
N SER A 74 -2.16 0.92 -9.09
CA SER A 74 -1.03 0.47 -9.90
C SER A 74 0.25 0.35 -9.08
N ALA A 75 0.56 1.37 -8.26
CA ALA A 75 1.69 1.33 -7.34
C ALA A 75 1.58 0.18 -6.33
N LEU A 76 0.39 -0.01 -5.74
CA LEU A 76 0.10 -1.13 -4.85
C LEU A 76 0.26 -2.47 -5.58
N HIS A 77 -0.32 -2.62 -6.78
CA HIS A 77 -0.18 -3.84 -7.58
C HIS A 77 1.29 -4.19 -7.80
N LYS A 78 2.12 -3.21 -8.17
CA LYS A 78 3.55 -3.45 -8.39
C LYS A 78 4.28 -3.91 -7.13
N ILE A 79 3.99 -3.32 -5.98
CA ILE A 79 4.53 -3.76 -4.68
C ILE A 79 4.14 -5.22 -4.39
N LEU A 80 2.87 -5.58 -4.66
CA LEU A 80 2.37 -6.94 -4.45
C LEU A 80 3.02 -7.96 -5.38
N THR A 81 3.23 -7.62 -6.64
CA THR A 81 3.94 -8.48 -7.59
C THR A 81 5.37 -8.74 -7.10
N ILE A 82 6.09 -7.71 -6.66
CA ILE A 82 7.44 -7.87 -6.08
C ILE A 82 7.41 -8.80 -4.87
N LEU A 83 6.44 -8.60 -3.97
CA LEU A 83 6.27 -9.46 -2.80
C LEU A 83 5.96 -10.92 -3.18
N ALA A 84 5.11 -11.14 -4.18
CA ALA A 84 4.76 -12.47 -4.65
C ALA A 84 5.95 -13.19 -5.29
N GLU A 85 6.76 -12.48 -6.08
CA GLU A 85 8.00 -13.00 -6.67
C GLU A 85 9.02 -13.36 -5.58
N MET A 86 9.18 -12.51 -4.55
CA MET A 86 10.09 -12.77 -3.42
C MET A 86 9.62 -13.89 -2.50
N SER A 87 8.30 -14.15 -2.44
CA SER A 87 7.73 -15.14 -1.53
C SER A 87 7.63 -16.55 -2.14
N TRP A 88 8.24 -16.79 -3.31
CA TRP A 88 8.28 -18.09 -3.99
C TRP A 88 8.80 -19.26 -3.12
N GLU A 89 9.49 -18.98 -2.00
CA GLU A 89 9.99 -20.00 -1.08
C GLU A 89 9.01 -20.38 0.05
N ASN A 90 7.97 -19.59 0.34
CA ASN A 90 7.05 -19.85 1.45
C ASN A 90 5.61 -19.61 1.01
N ASP A 91 4.75 -20.64 1.06
CA ASP A 91 3.31 -20.56 0.78
C ASP A 91 2.65 -19.40 1.57
N VAL A 92 2.51 -18.23 0.92
CA VAL A 92 1.87 -17.05 1.52
C VAL A 92 0.37 -17.29 1.52
N THR A 93 -0.10 -17.83 2.64
CA THR A 93 -1.46 -18.37 2.75
C THR A 93 -2.50 -17.24 2.91
N GLU A 94 -2.15 -16.14 3.61
CA GLU A 94 -3.08 -15.03 3.88
C GLU A 94 -2.34 -13.71 4.05
N SER A 95 -2.48 -12.76 3.12
CA SER A 95 -1.92 -11.40 3.32
C SER A 95 -3.01 -10.46 3.81
N ILE A 96 -2.84 -9.88 5.01
CA ILE A 96 -3.74 -8.81 5.48
C ILE A 96 -3.17 -7.46 5.06
N LYS A 97 -3.99 -6.65 4.40
CA LYS A 97 -3.63 -5.31 3.93
C LYS A 97 -4.41 -4.28 4.72
N TRP A 98 -3.70 -3.31 5.29
CA TRP A 98 -4.31 -2.16 5.93
C TRP A 98 -4.09 -0.92 5.09
N SER A 99 -5.21 -0.32 4.72
CA SER A 99 -5.31 1.04 4.23
C SER A 99 -5.48 1.97 5.42
N ASP A 100 -4.80 3.11 5.42
CA ASP A 100 -5.21 4.20 6.28
C ASP A 100 -6.59 4.74 5.81
N SER A 101 -7.22 5.62 6.57
CA SER A 101 -8.56 6.13 6.25
C SER A 101 -8.59 7.10 5.06
N CYS A 102 -7.51 7.23 4.28
CA CYS A 102 -7.43 8.15 3.13
C CYS A 102 -8.45 7.76 2.05
N VAL A 103 -9.19 8.75 1.55
CA VAL A 103 -10.34 8.56 0.64
C VAL A 103 -10.04 7.73 -0.61
N PRO A 104 -8.88 7.87 -1.29
CA PRO A 104 -8.52 7.04 -2.44
C PRO A 104 -8.11 5.60 -2.06
N GLN A 105 -7.93 5.31 -0.78
CA GLN A 105 -7.51 3.99 -0.29
C GLN A 105 -8.64 3.24 0.42
N ASN A 106 -9.53 3.98 1.09
CA ASN A 106 -10.57 3.43 1.94
C ASN A 106 -11.85 3.13 1.14
N ARG A 107 -12.22 1.84 1.07
CA ARG A 107 -13.41 1.34 0.35
C ARG A 107 -13.43 1.70 -1.14
N ASP A 108 -12.27 1.89 -1.75
CA ASP A 108 -12.20 2.11 -3.18
C ASP A 108 -12.37 0.78 -3.94
N SER A 109 -13.39 0.75 -4.81
CA SER A 109 -13.63 -0.34 -5.76
C SER A 109 -12.42 -0.60 -6.66
N ILE A 110 -11.62 0.43 -6.96
CA ILE A 110 -10.42 0.35 -7.81
C ILE A 110 -9.34 -0.47 -7.11
N ILE A 111 -9.08 -0.19 -5.82
CA ILE A 111 -8.11 -0.95 -5.02
C ILE A 111 -8.56 -2.41 -4.89
N SER A 112 -9.85 -2.65 -4.63
CA SER A 112 -10.41 -3.99 -4.53
C SER A 112 -10.26 -4.78 -5.83
N ASN A 113 -10.55 -4.14 -6.98
CA ASN A 113 -10.40 -4.76 -8.29
C ASN A 113 -8.93 -5.02 -8.65
N SER A 114 -8.02 -4.12 -8.27
CA SER A 114 -6.57 -4.31 -8.46
C SER A 114 -6.04 -5.52 -7.66
N VAL A 115 -6.52 -5.69 -6.43
CA VAL A 115 -6.19 -6.88 -5.62
C VAL A 115 -6.77 -8.15 -6.22
N LEU A 116 -8.01 -8.11 -6.72
CA LEU A 116 -8.62 -9.24 -7.41
C LEU A 116 -7.84 -9.63 -8.68
N HIS A 117 -7.42 -8.63 -9.47
CA HIS A 117 -6.56 -8.84 -10.63
C HIS A 117 -5.23 -9.48 -10.23
N PHE A 118 -4.59 -8.98 -9.17
CA PHE A 118 -3.37 -9.55 -8.62
C PHE A 118 -3.54 -11.03 -8.23
N LEU A 119 -4.64 -11.40 -7.56
CA LEU A 119 -4.94 -12.78 -7.19
C LEU A 119 -5.13 -13.70 -8.41
N LYS A 120 -5.72 -13.18 -9.48
CA LYS A 120 -5.88 -13.92 -10.73
C LYS A 120 -4.53 -14.23 -11.39
N ASP A 121 -3.60 -13.28 -11.36
CA ASP A 121 -2.27 -13.43 -11.95
C ASP A 121 -1.32 -14.26 -11.06
N ASN A 122 -1.62 -14.37 -9.77
CA ASN A 122 -0.78 -15.01 -8.75
C ASN A 122 -1.56 -16.10 -7.99
N PRO A 123 -1.86 -17.25 -8.63
CA PRO A 123 -2.67 -18.32 -8.03
C PRO A 123 -2.05 -18.95 -6.76
N GLN A 124 -0.76 -18.73 -6.50
CA GLN A 124 -0.09 -19.12 -5.27
C GLN A 124 -0.60 -18.37 -4.03
N VAL A 125 -1.16 -17.17 -4.21
CA VAL A 125 -1.75 -16.40 -3.11
C VAL A 125 -3.21 -16.83 -2.94
N LYS A 126 -3.50 -17.56 -1.85
CA LYS A 126 -4.84 -18.13 -1.63
C LYS A 126 -5.88 -17.08 -1.28
N SER A 127 -5.53 -16.12 -0.42
CA SER A 127 -6.45 -15.06 -0.02
C SER A 127 -5.73 -13.78 0.38
N VAL A 128 -6.44 -12.66 0.18
CA VAL A 128 -6.02 -11.34 0.64
C VAL A 128 -7.18 -10.75 1.43
N THR A 129 -6.93 -10.38 2.67
CA THR A 129 -7.93 -9.70 3.51
C THR A 129 -7.57 -8.22 3.62
N MET A 130 -8.41 -7.34 3.07
CA MET A 130 -8.26 -5.89 3.25
C MET A 130 -9.03 -5.47 4.50
N LYS A 131 -8.34 -4.98 5.53
CA LYS A 131 -8.98 -4.36 6.70
C LYS A 131 -9.04 -2.84 6.46
N CYS A 132 -10.26 -2.29 6.53
CA CYS A 132 -10.51 -0.86 6.44
C CYS A 132 -10.92 -0.30 7.81
N SER A 133 -10.60 0.97 8.08
CA SER A 133 -11.03 1.66 9.30
C SER A 133 -12.56 1.67 9.43
N LEU A 134 -13.05 1.36 10.62
CA LEU A 134 -14.46 1.52 10.96
C LEU A 134 -14.76 3.00 11.26
N PRO A 135 -15.93 3.52 10.88
CA PRO A 135 -16.35 4.88 11.23
C PRO A 135 -16.31 5.10 12.75
N GLY A 136 -15.82 6.25 13.21
CA GLY A 136 -15.79 6.62 14.64
C GLY A 136 -14.49 6.31 15.39
N HIS A 137 -13.47 5.78 14.71
CA HIS A 137 -12.13 5.55 15.26
C HIS A 137 -11.04 6.37 14.53
N SER A 138 -11.42 7.52 13.97
CA SER A 138 -10.54 8.45 13.26
C SER A 138 -9.87 9.45 14.21
#